data_AF-A0A7J3T181-F1
#
_entry.id   AF-A0A7J3T181-F1
#
_cell.length_a   1.000
_cell.length_b   1.000
_cell.length_c   1.000
_cell.angle_alpha   90.00
_cell.angle_beta   90.00
_cell.angle_gamma   90.00
#
_symmetry.space_group_name_H-M   'P 1'
#
loop_
_entity.id
_entity.type
_entity.pdbx_description
1 polymer ?
#
loop_
_entity_poly.entity_id
_entity_poly.type
_entity_poly.pdbx_seq_one_letter_code
_entity_poly.pdbx_strand_id
1 'polypeptide(L)'
;MYNKVNIVVVMAVISALFVCAIPAIKAAPPPAPAIWITPETLSFETTHTHVGDKFNVTVMISTTSPSYTWQVRVNFNAAHINAVRADYTGTGKSMFFAGHGTVPVTVQIDNTTGFVVHGESLVGSDSVPAGSGSLFWIEFQIIAAPGQEEILTSQIAVEDPSVGNTFILDPDLNTVAGVSVGSATYAYSPPPPVRDVAITALAFSNDHPKQGDNITITVVVLNNGTIPETFDVTITFDSTSIGTINVAALAAGSSKTLTLEWNSSAGSVGKHTIAASATVVPFDIDPSNNSKDKSITLMSLTGPNTDLNGDGKVDMKDIGQVAEAFGTSEGQSRWNSAADVNADGIVNLFDVALVAKDFWKI
;
A
#
# COMPACT_ATOMS: atom_id res chain seq x y z
N MET A 1 1.14 43.22 -21.88
CA MET A 1 -0.23 42.97 -21.36
C MET A 1 -0.57 41.52 -21.68
N TYR A 2 -0.18 40.60 -20.80
CA TYR A 2 -1.11 39.82 -19.95
C TYR A 2 -2.22 39.13 -20.75
N ASN A 3 -2.10 37.82 -20.94
CA ASN A 3 -3.19 36.96 -20.47
C ASN A 3 -2.67 35.57 -20.08
N LYS A 4 -2.67 35.32 -18.77
CA LYS A 4 -2.46 34.01 -18.15
C LYS A 4 -3.74 33.21 -18.36
N VAL A 5 -3.68 32.09 -19.07
CA VAL A 5 -4.71 31.06 -18.98
C VAL A 5 -4.18 30.01 -18.01
N ASN A 6 -4.72 30.05 -16.79
CA ASN A 6 -4.46 29.05 -15.77
C ASN A 6 -5.00 27.69 -16.25
N ILE A 7 -4.07 26.76 -16.47
CA ILE A 7 -4.35 25.34 -16.59
C ILE A 7 -4.73 24.86 -15.18
N VAL A 8 -6.04 24.72 -14.93
CA VAL A 8 -6.52 23.90 -13.81
C VAL A 8 -6.69 22.49 -14.38
N VAL A 9 -5.61 21.70 -14.34
CA VAL A 9 -5.74 20.24 -14.48
C VAL A 9 -6.36 19.75 -13.19
N VAL A 10 -7.67 19.49 -13.24
CA VAL A 10 -8.36 18.69 -12.23
C VAL A 10 -7.78 17.27 -12.35
N MET A 11 -6.77 16.96 -11.53
CA MET A 11 -6.34 15.59 -11.28
C MET A 11 -7.46 14.91 -10.49
N ALA A 12 -8.43 14.37 -11.23
CA ALA A 12 -9.33 13.35 -10.71
C ALA A 12 -8.45 12.13 -10.42
N VAL A 13 -8.04 11.97 -9.16
CA VAL A 13 -7.52 10.70 -8.66
C VAL A 13 -8.70 9.74 -8.72
N ILE A 14 -8.81 9.03 -9.84
CA ILE A 14 -9.65 7.84 -9.93
C ILE A 14 -8.93 6.81 -9.08
N SER A 15 -9.25 6.80 -7.79
CA SER A 15 -9.03 5.67 -6.89
C SER A 15 -9.92 4.54 -7.40
N ALA A 16 -9.51 3.90 -8.50
CA ALA A 16 -10.08 2.64 -8.93
C ALA A 16 -9.71 1.61 -7.86
N LEU A 17 -10.54 1.51 -6.82
CA LEU A 17 -10.73 0.27 -6.12
C LEU A 17 -11.04 -0.77 -7.20
N PHE A 18 -10.03 -1.51 -7.64
CA PHE A 18 -10.24 -2.88 -8.08
C PHE A 18 -10.71 -3.63 -6.83
N VAL A 19 -11.99 -3.47 -6.48
CA VAL A 19 -12.73 -4.60 -5.93
C VAL A 19 -12.78 -5.57 -7.11
N CYS A 20 -11.72 -6.35 -7.27
CA CYS A 20 -11.89 -7.69 -7.80
C CYS A 20 -12.93 -8.27 -6.85
N ALA A 21 -14.20 -8.28 -7.28
CA ALA A 21 -15.23 -9.04 -6.64
C ALA A 21 -14.79 -10.48 -6.83
N ILE A 22 -13.90 -10.95 -5.94
CA ILE A 22 -13.66 -12.36 -5.74
C ILE A 22 -15.07 -12.88 -5.50
N PRO A 23 -15.64 -13.68 -6.42
CA PRO A 23 -16.94 -14.25 -6.15
C PRO A 23 -16.77 -14.97 -4.82
N ALA A 24 -17.49 -14.52 -3.79
CA ALA A 24 -17.51 -15.19 -2.51
C ALA A 24 -18.07 -16.58 -2.81
N ILE A 25 -17.19 -17.55 -3.01
CA ILE A 25 -17.54 -18.96 -3.11
C ILE A 25 -18.08 -19.26 -1.72
N LYS A 26 -19.41 -19.20 -1.58
CA LYS A 26 -20.08 -19.60 -0.35
C LYS A 26 -19.60 -21.03 -0.06
N ALA A 27 -18.88 -21.21 1.03
CA ALA A 27 -18.39 -22.52 1.44
C ALA A 27 -19.56 -23.51 1.40
N ALA A 28 -19.33 -24.68 0.82
CA ALA A 28 -20.34 -25.72 0.77
C ALA A 28 -20.72 -26.09 2.21
N PRO A 29 -22.03 -26.25 2.53
CA PRO A 29 -22.45 -26.66 3.86
C PRO A 29 -21.73 -27.95 4.31
N PRO A 30 -21.36 -28.06 5.60
CA PRO A 30 -20.77 -29.29 6.13
C PRO A 30 -21.69 -30.51 5.95
N PRO A 31 -21.14 -31.73 5.84
CA PRO A 31 -21.93 -32.95 5.77
C PRO A 31 -22.83 -33.12 7.01
N ALA A 32 -24.11 -33.44 6.78
CA ALA A 32 -25.08 -33.63 7.86
C ALA A 32 -24.83 -34.95 8.64
N PRO A 33 -25.19 -35.03 9.95
CA PRO A 33 -25.75 -33.95 10.76
C PRO A 33 -24.66 -32.96 11.21
N ALA A 34 -24.95 -31.67 11.12
CA ALA A 34 -23.98 -30.61 11.39
C ALA A 34 -24.62 -29.35 11.97
N ILE A 35 -23.87 -28.65 12.83
CA ILE A 35 -24.17 -27.28 13.29
C ILE A 35 -22.91 -26.44 13.09
N TRP A 36 -23.01 -25.31 12.41
CA TRP A 36 -21.84 -24.47 12.09
C TRP A 36 -22.20 -22.98 12.07
N ILE A 37 -21.17 -22.15 11.92
CA ILE A 37 -21.29 -20.69 11.95
C ILE A 37 -21.03 -20.14 10.54
N THR A 38 -21.80 -19.14 10.13
CA THR A 38 -21.61 -18.42 8.87
C THR A 38 -21.58 -16.91 9.11
N PRO A 39 -20.64 -16.16 8.50
CA PRO A 39 -19.51 -16.65 7.70
C PRO A 39 -18.46 -17.39 8.55
N GLU A 40 -17.69 -18.30 7.93
CA GLU A 40 -16.62 -19.08 8.59
C GLU A 40 -15.33 -18.27 8.79
N THR A 41 -15.20 -17.13 8.10
CA THR A 41 -14.06 -16.23 8.23
C THR A 41 -14.56 -14.80 8.40
N LEU A 42 -14.05 -14.16 9.45
CA LEU A 42 -14.29 -12.78 9.81
C LEU A 42 -12.93 -12.09 9.90
N SER A 43 -12.63 -11.21 8.96
CA SER A 43 -11.35 -10.51 8.88
C SER A 43 -11.60 -9.01 8.94
N PHE A 44 -10.94 -8.34 9.88
CA PHE A 44 -11.05 -6.90 10.12
C PHE A 44 -9.67 -6.24 10.07
N GLU A 45 -9.64 -4.97 9.69
CA GLU A 45 -8.42 -4.15 9.65
C GLU A 45 -8.60 -2.85 10.44
N THR A 46 -7.56 -2.43 11.16
CA THR A 46 -7.64 -1.23 12.04
C THR A 46 -7.85 0.09 11.28
N THR A 47 -7.67 0.08 9.96
CA THR A 47 -7.92 1.19 9.04
C THR A 47 -9.41 1.50 8.84
N HIS A 48 -10.28 0.49 8.96
CA HIS A 48 -11.71 0.60 8.63
C HIS A 48 -12.63 0.08 9.74
N THR A 49 -12.09 -0.69 10.68
CA THR A 49 -12.82 -1.24 11.81
C THR A 49 -12.22 -0.73 13.10
N HIS A 50 -13.08 -0.42 14.07
CA HIS A 50 -12.70 0.15 15.36
C HIS A 50 -13.36 -0.61 16.52
N VAL A 51 -12.78 -0.48 17.72
CA VAL A 51 -13.42 -0.93 18.95
C VAL A 51 -14.78 -0.25 19.08
N GLY A 52 -15.81 -1.05 19.35
CA GLY A 52 -17.19 -0.63 19.38
C GLY A 52 -18.00 -1.00 18.15
N ASP A 53 -17.35 -1.28 17.01
CA ASP A 53 -18.02 -1.77 15.80
C ASP A 53 -18.65 -3.14 16.04
N LYS A 54 -19.70 -3.40 15.27
CA LYS A 54 -20.52 -4.60 15.41
C LYS A 54 -20.55 -5.42 14.14
N PHE A 55 -20.63 -6.73 14.30
CA PHE A 55 -20.78 -7.67 13.20
C PHE A 55 -21.66 -8.84 13.63
N ASN A 56 -22.26 -9.51 12.64
CA ASN A 56 -23.17 -10.61 12.91
C ASN A 56 -22.62 -11.93 12.39
N VAL A 57 -22.92 -13.00 13.11
CA VAL A 57 -22.80 -14.37 12.62
C VAL A 57 -24.16 -15.06 12.69
N THR A 58 -24.35 -16.08 11.87
CA THR A 58 -25.55 -16.92 11.87
C THR A 58 -25.17 -18.35 12.18
N VAL A 59 -25.89 -18.97 13.11
CA VAL A 59 -25.78 -20.40 13.41
C VAL A 59 -26.69 -21.17 12.46
N MET A 60 -26.11 -22.16 11.80
CA MET A 60 -26.72 -22.98 10.78
C MET A 60 -26.83 -24.42 11.26
N ILE A 61 -27.81 -25.15 10.73
CA ILE A 61 -28.02 -26.58 11.00
C ILE A 61 -28.20 -27.34 9.70
N SER A 62 -27.84 -28.63 9.73
CA SER A 62 -28.20 -29.61 8.73
C SER A 62 -28.44 -30.96 9.40
N THR A 63 -29.50 -31.66 9.01
CA THR A 63 -29.95 -32.91 9.62
C THR A 63 -30.12 -34.00 8.56
N THR A 64 -29.92 -35.26 8.95
CA THR A 64 -30.10 -36.44 8.08
C THR A 64 -31.42 -37.17 8.34
N SER A 65 -32.17 -36.77 9.36
CA SER A 65 -33.42 -37.40 9.81
C SER A 65 -34.33 -36.33 10.42
N PRO A 66 -35.63 -36.63 10.64
CA PRO A 66 -36.54 -35.68 11.27
C PRO A 66 -36.00 -35.17 12.61
N SER A 67 -36.22 -33.89 12.88
CA SER A 67 -35.77 -33.20 14.09
C SER A 67 -36.96 -32.58 14.83
N TYR A 68 -36.81 -32.45 16.15
CA TYR A 68 -37.84 -31.95 17.06
C TYR A 68 -37.39 -30.75 17.89
N THR A 69 -36.15 -30.80 18.41
CA THR A 69 -35.59 -29.75 19.27
C THR A 69 -34.13 -29.54 18.91
N TRP A 70 -33.66 -28.30 19.01
CA TRP A 70 -32.25 -28.00 18.99
C TRP A 70 -31.89 -27.07 20.15
N GLN A 71 -30.71 -27.26 20.72
CA GLN A 71 -30.05 -26.29 21.58
C GLN A 71 -28.60 -26.18 21.12
N VAL A 72 -28.07 -24.96 21.12
CA VAL A 72 -26.69 -24.71 20.68
C VAL A 72 -26.03 -23.76 21.66
N ARG A 73 -24.85 -24.13 22.14
CA ARG A 73 -23.91 -23.23 22.79
C ARG A 73 -22.82 -22.81 21.81
N VAL A 74 -22.58 -21.51 21.72
CA VAL A 74 -21.50 -20.91 20.94
C VAL A 74 -20.54 -20.23 21.89
N ASN A 75 -19.27 -20.65 21.87
CA ASN A 75 -18.19 -20.07 22.68
C ASN A 75 -17.40 -19.05 21.84
N PHE A 76 -16.91 -17.99 22.48
CA PHE A 76 -16.10 -16.95 21.87
C PHE A 76 -15.04 -16.43 22.86
N ASN A 77 -14.02 -15.73 22.36
CA ASN A 77 -13.02 -15.11 23.22
C ASN A 77 -13.56 -13.77 23.77
N ALA A 78 -13.96 -13.78 25.04
CA ALA A 78 -14.46 -12.62 25.78
C ALA A 78 -13.43 -11.51 26.01
N ALA A 79 -12.15 -11.71 25.67
CA ALA A 79 -11.15 -10.65 25.64
C ALA A 79 -11.16 -9.87 24.31
N HIS A 80 -11.70 -10.44 23.24
CA HIS A 80 -11.69 -9.85 21.89
C HIS A 80 -13.03 -9.24 21.51
N ILE A 81 -14.13 -9.94 21.82
CA ILE A 81 -15.49 -9.58 21.40
C ILE A 81 -16.50 -9.86 22.52
N ASN A 82 -17.60 -9.10 22.53
CA ASN A 82 -18.77 -9.34 23.38
C ASN A 82 -19.99 -9.64 22.52
N ALA A 83 -20.81 -10.63 22.90
CA ALA A 83 -22.13 -10.79 22.34
C ALA A 83 -23.08 -9.73 22.92
N VAL A 84 -23.70 -8.93 22.05
CA VAL A 84 -24.60 -7.83 22.45
C VAL A 84 -26.03 -8.31 22.54
N ARG A 85 -26.45 -9.10 21.54
CA ARG A 85 -27.78 -9.68 21.45
C ARG A 85 -27.75 -10.85 20.46
N ALA A 86 -28.75 -11.71 20.57
CA ALA A 86 -28.98 -12.80 19.65
C ALA A 86 -30.49 -13.03 19.57
N ASP A 87 -30.95 -13.45 18.41
CA ASP A 87 -32.37 -13.74 18.18
C ASP A 87 -32.50 -14.75 17.03
N TYR A 88 -33.67 -15.36 16.93
CA TYR A 88 -33.97 -16.27 15.85
C TYR A 88 -33.82 -15.61 14.48
N THR A 89 -33.53 -16.43 13.46
CA THR A 89 -33.45 -15.93 12.08
C THR A 89 -34.81 -15.64 11.45
N GLY A 90 -35.89 -16.18 12.00
CA GLY A 90 -37.27 -15.87 11.65
C GLY A 90 -37.98 -15.07 12.75
N THR A 91 -39.26 -14.74 12.52
CA THR A 91 -40.05 -13.97 13.49
C THR A 91 -40.49 -14.84 14.67
N GLY A 92 -39.75 -14.77 15.78
CA GLY A 92 -40.04 -15.51 17.02
C GLY A 92 -39.75 -17.01 16.95
N LYS A 93 -39.05 -17.46 15.90
CA LYS A 93 -38.66 -18.85 15.62
C LYS A 93 -37.54 -18.91 14.62
N SER A 94 -36.77 -19.99 14.58
CA SER A 94 -35.78 -20.20 13.52
C SER A 94 -36.43 -20.30 12.15
N MET A 95 -35.69 -19.90 11.11
CA MET A 95 -36.09 -20.19 9.74
C MET A 95 -36.07 -21.70 9.43
N PHE A 96 -35.28 -22.48 10.18
CA PHE A 96 -35.30 -23.94 10.10
C PHE A 96 -36.65 -24.54 10.50
N PHE A 97 -37.34 -23.98 11.49
CA PHE A 97 -38.68 -24.37 11.90
C PHE A 97 -39.79 -23.45 11.32
N ALA A 98 -39.51 -22.76 10.21
CA ALA A 98 -40.49 -21.89 9.56
C ALA A 98 -41.76 -22.67 9.17
N GLY A 99 -42.93 -22.12 9.50
CA GLY A 99 -44.22 -22.76 9.22
C GLY A 99 -44.73 -23.71 10.30
N HIS A 100 -43.92 -24.00 11.32
CA HIS A 100 -44.28 -24.90 12.43
C HIS A 100 -44.62 -24.15 13.73
N GLY A 101 -45.36 -24.81 14.62
CA GLY A 101 -45.59 -24.32 15.99
C GLY A 101 -44.36 -24.63 16.86
N THR A 102 -43.86 -23.63 17.60
CA THR A 102 -42.64 -23.79 18.40
C THR A 102 -42.79 -23.17 19.78
N VAL A 103 -41.99 -23.67 20.73
CA VAL A 103 -41.77 -23.05 22.04
C VAL A 103 -40.42 -22.33 22.00
N PRO A 104 -40.41 -20.98 21.96
CA PRO A 104 -39.16 -20.23 22.01
C PRO A 104 -38.60 -20.21 23.44
N VAL A 105 -37.29 -20.06 23.56
CA VAL A 105 -36.59 -19.85 24.84
C VAL A 105 -35.86 -18.52 24.83
N THR A 106 -35.66 -17.92 26.00
CA THR A 106 -34.83 -16.72 26.10
C THR A 106 -33.36 -17.09 25.87
N VAL A 107 -32.68 -16.34 24.99
CA VAL A 107 -31.25 -16.51 24.78
C VAL A 107 -30.47 -16.17 26.06
N GLN A 108 -29.43 -16.95 26.34
CA GLN A 108 -28.48 -16.68 27.42
C GLN A 108 -27.18 -16.16 26.84
N ILE A 109 -26.68 -15.05 27.36
CA ILE A 109 -25.43 -14.44 26.96
C ILE A 109 -24.57 -14.23 28.22
N ASP A 110 -23.36 -14.78 28.21
CA ASP A 110 -22.36 -14.56 29.25
C ASP A 110 -21.05 -14.05 28.61
N ASN A 111 -20.85 -12.74 28.69
CA ASN A 111 -19.64 -12.07 28.24
C ASN A 111 -18.47 -12.17 29.22
N THR A 112 -18.69 -12.71 30.43
CA THR A 112 -17.61 -12.94 31.39
C THR A 112 -16.88 -14.23 31.06
N THR A 113 -17.64 -15.30 30.78
CA THR A 113 -17.07 -16.61 30.41
C THR A 113 -16.95 -16.82 28.90
N GLY A 114 -17.67 -16.04 28.10
CA GLY A 114 -17.54 -16.02 26.64
C GLY A 114 -18.44 -17.04 25.92
N PHE A 115 -19.74 -17.05 26.21
CA PHE A 115 -20.67 -17.90 25.47
C PHE A 115 -22.07 -17.30 25.24
N VAL A 116 -22.75 -17.85 24.22
CA VAL A 116 -24.18 -17.68 23.95
C VAL A 116 -24.85 -19.05 23.92
N VAL A 117 -25.98 -19.25 24.61
CA VAL A 117 -26.82 -20.45 24.49
C VAL A 117 -28.21 -20.06 24.02
N HIS A 118 -28.68 -20.74 22.98
CA HIS A 118 -30.05 -20.59 22.48
C HIS A 118 -30.62 -21.93 22.04
N GLY A 119 -31.93 -22.01 21.88
CA GLY A 119 -32.63 -23.25 21.57
C GLY A 119 -34.04 -23.01 21.05
N GLU A 120 -34.65 -24.06 20.53
CA GLU A 120 -36.05 -24.07 20.12
C GLU A 120 -36.56 -25.51 20.08
N SER A 121 -37.82 -25.69 20.48
CA SER A 121 -38.51 -26.98 20.40
C SER A 121 -39.82 -26.84 19.63
N LEU A 122 -40.19 -27.87 18.88
CA LEU A 122 -41.53 -28.01 18.30
C LEU A 122 -42.58 -28.33 19.38
N VAL A 123 -43.86 -28.32 19.01
CA VAL A 123 -44.98 -28.64 19.93
C VAL A 123 -45.79 -29.85 19.46
N GLY A 124 -46.29 -30.62 20.42
CA GLY A 124 -47.16 -31.76 20.13
C GLY A 124 -46.41 -32.83 19.33
N SER A 125 -47.10 -33.43 18.35
CA SER A 125 -46.58 -34.49 17.48
C SER A 125 -45.95 -33.98 16.17
N ASP A 126 -45.57 -32.70 16.11
CA ASP A 126 -44.93 -32.10 14.93
C ASP A 126 -43.47 -32.57 14.78
N SER A 127 -42.90 -32.44 13.57
CA SER A 127 -41.47 -32.71 13.31
C SER A 127 -41.05 -32.00 12.02
N VAL A 128 -39.78 -31.58 11.94
CA VAL A 128 -39.20 -31.06 10.69
C VAL A 128 -38.38 -32.15 10.01
N PRO A 129 -38.68 -32.53 8.75
CA PRO A 129 -37.92 -33.52 8.00
C PRO A 129 -36.43 -33.17 7.87
N ALA A 130 -35.63 -34.14 7.44
CA ALA A 130 -34.20 -33.92 7.15
C ALA A 130 -34.00 -32.74 6.20
N GLY A 131 -33.06 -31.86 6.54
CA GLY A 131 -32.80 -30.65 5.77
C GLY A 131 -31.82 -29.71 6.46
N SER A 132 -31.59 -28.55 5.84
CA SER A 132 -30.70 -27.51 6.34
C SER A 132 -31.41 -26.17 6.43
N GLY A 133 -31.03 -25.35 7.42
CA GLY A 133 -31.57 -24.02 7.62
C GLY A 133 -30.75 -23.20 8.61
N SER A 134 -31.18 -21.97 8.84
CA SER A 134 -30.59 -21.10 9.85
C SER A 134 -31.40 -21.14 11.15
N LEU A 135 -30.70 -21.13 12.28
CA LEU A 135 -31.27 -21.22 13.62
C LEU A 135 -31.50 -19.83 14.22
N PHE A 136 -30.40 -19.15 14.52
CA PHE A 136 -30.38 -17.82 15.14
C PHE A 136 -29.13 -17.05 14.70
N TRP A 137 -29.15 -15.73 14.86
CA TRP A 137 -28.00 -14.86 14.65
C TRP A 137 -27.49 -14.32 15.98
N ILE A 138 -26.20 -13.97 16.02
CA ILE A 138 -25.55 -13.32 17.16
C ILE A 138 -24.90 -12.04 16.64
N GLU A 139 -25.22 -10.89 17.25
CA GLU A 139 -24.53 -9.62 17.04
C GLU A 139 -23.42 -9.48 18.07
N PHE A 140 -22.18 -9.49 17.59
CA PHE A 140 -20.99 -9.25 18.38
C PHE A 140 -20.56 -7.79 18.27
N GLN A 141 -19.92 -7.29 19.32
CA GLN A 141 -19.21 -6.02 19.35
C GLN A 141 -17.73 -6.27 19.60
N ILE A 142 -16.88 -5.60 18.83
CA ILE A 142 -15.42 -5.63 19.00
C ILE A 142 -15.06 -4.82 20.23
N ILE A 143 -14.29 -5.42 21.15
CA ILE A 143 -13.88 -4.76 22.41
C ILE A 143 -12.36 -4.58 22.55
N ALA A 144 -11.57 -5.25 21.71
CA ALA A 144 -10.12 -5.11 21.67
C ALA A 144 -9.61 -4.91 20.24
N ALA A 145 -8.62 -4.04 20.10
CA ALA A 145 -7.85 -3.85 18.88
C ALA A 145 -6.44 -4.42 19.04
N PRO A 146 -5.83 -4.96 17.96
CA PRO A 146 -4.45 -5.42 18.00
C PRO A 146 -3.47 -4.27 18.26
N GLY A 147 -2.30 -4.59 18.81
CA GLY A 147 -1.12 -3.72 18.75
C GLY A 147 -0.59 -3.49 17.32
N GLN A 148 0.45 -2.65 17.20
CA GLN A 148 0.98 -2.16 15.91
C GLN A 148 1.48 -3.25 14.95
N GLU A 149 1.85 -4.43 15.45
CA GLU A 149 2.32 -5.59 14.67
C GLU A 149 1.68 -6.90 15.14
N GLU A 150 0.61 -6.80 15.92
CA GLU A 150 -0.10 -7.95 16.47
C GLU A 150 -1.26 -8.35 15.57
N ILE A 151 -1.57 -9.63 15.50
CA ILE A 151 -2.82 -10.10 14.89
C ILE A 151 -3.63 -10.78 16.00
N LEU A 152 -4.80 -10.23 16.32
CA LEU A 152 -5.72 -10.89 17.25
C LEU A 152 -6.49 -11.97 16.49
N THR A 153 -6.28 -13.23 16.87
CA THR A 153 -7.03 -14.37 16.31
C THR A 153 -7.75 -15.14 17.40
N SER A 154 -9.00 -15.51 17.14
CA SER A 154 -9.77 -16.41 18.01
C SER A 154 -10.83 -17.18 17.23
N GLN A 155 -11.36 -18.24 17.82
CA GLN A 155 -12.51 -18.97 17.27
C GLN A 155 -13.81 -18.49 17.92
N ILE A 156 -14.85 -18.39 17.10
CA ILE A 156 -16.24 -18.42 17.53
C ILE A 156 -16.71 -19.84 17.20
N ALA A 157 -16.96 -20.68 18.19
CA ALA A 157 -17.09 -22.12 17.98
C ALA A 157 -18.36 -22.67 18.60
N VAL A 158 -19.07 -23.53 17.87
CA VAL A 158 -20.14 -24.33 18.45
C VAL A 158 -19.54 -25.35 19.43
N GLU A 159 -20.09 -25.45 20.63
CA GLU A 159 -19.64 -26.39 21.66
C GLU A 159 -19.85 -27.83 21.18
N ASP A 160 -18.86 -28.69 21.47
CA ASP A 160 -18.94 -30.12 21.21
C ASP A 160 -20.19 -30.72 21.92
N PRO A 161 -21.04 -31.47 21.19
CA PRO A 161 -22.26 -32.04 21.76
C PRO A 161 -22.04 -32.95 22.97
N SER A 162 -20.85 -33.54 23.12
CA SER A 162 -20.49 -34.37 24.28
C SER A 162 -20.47 -33.62 25.61
N VAL A 163 -20.39 -32.28 25.59
CA VAL A 163 -20.41 -31.43 26.79
C VAL A 163 -21.85 -31.18 27.28
N GLY A 164 -22.85 -31.36 26.41
CA GLY A 164 -24.27 -31.40 26.78
C GLY A 164 -25.06 -30.10 26.61
N ASN A 165 -24.45 -28.96 26.24
CA ASN A 165 -25.23 -27.73 25.96
C ASN A 165 -25.53 -27.52 24.46
N THR A 166 -25.00 -28.39 23.60
CA THR A 166 -25.33 -28.44 22.17
C THR A 166 -25.91 -29.81 21.84
N PHE A 167 -27.13 -29.87 21.30
CA PHE A 167 -27.76 -31.12 20.88
C PHE A 167 -28.91 -30.88 19.90
N ILE A 168 -29.25 -31.94 19.17
CA ILE A 168 -30.47 -32.05 18.37
C ILE A 168 -31.23 -33.24 18.94
N LEU A 169 -32.54 -33.10 19.16
CA LEU A 169 -33.42 -34.22 19.51
C LEU A 169 -34.25 -34.64 18.30
N ASP A 170 -34.42 -35.95 18.13
CA ASP A 170 -35.39 -36.54 17.22
C ASP A 170 -36.82 -36.44 17.79
N PRO A 171 -37.87 -36.81 17.03
CA PRO A 171 -39.26 -36.78 17.51
C PRO A 171 -39.55 -37.72 18.69
N ASP A 172 -38.70 -38.71 18.93
CA ASP A 172 -38.78 -39.64 20.06
C ASP A 172 -38.00 -39.12 21.29
N LEU A 173 -37.48 -37.88 21.22
CA LEU A 173 -36.69 -37.19 22.23
C LEU A 173 -35.33 -37.82 22.52
N ASN A 174 -34.79 -38.61 21.60
CA ASN A 174 -33.42 -39.09 21.67
C ASN A 174 -32.46 -38.07 21.07
N THR A 175 -31.26 -37.95 21.65
CA THR A 175 -30.20 -37.13 21.07
C THR A 175 -29.70 -37.74 19.76
N VAL A 176 -29.68 -36.93 18.69
CA VAL A 176 -29.08 -37.31 17.41
C VAL A 176 -27.57 -37.46 17.61
N ALA A 177 -27.04 -38.66 17.32
CA ALA A 177 -25.62 -38.94 17.44
C ALA A 177 -24.82 -38.42 16.23
N GLY A 178 -23.52 -38.20 16.43
CA GLY A 178 -22.59 -37.87 15.34
C GLY A 178 -22.75 -36.47 14.75
N VAL A 179 -23.37 -35.54 15.48
CA VAL A 179 -23.49 -34.13 15.07
C VAL A 179 -22.10 -33.51 15.01
N SER A 180 -21.66 -33.18 13.80
CA SER A 180 -20.42 -32.42 13.59
C SER A 180 -20.64 -30.94 13.94
N VAL A 181 -19.62 -30.29 14.51
CA VAL A 181 -19.69 -28.88 14.88
C VAL A 181 -18.62 -28.07 14.16
N GLY A 182 -18.99 -26.87 13.74
CA GLY A 182 -18.11 -25.93 13.05
C GLY A 182 -17.80 -24.68 13.86
N SER A 183 -16.83 -23.91 13.38
CA SER A 183 -16.43 -22.62 13.95
C SER A 183 -16.26 -21.56 12.86
N ALA A 184 -16.27 -20.31 13.28
CA ALA A 184 -15.80 -19.19 12.50
C ALA A 184 -14.47 -18.68 13.08
N THR A 185 -13.54 -18.32 12.21
CA THR A 185 -12.29 -17.65 12.61
C THR A 185 -12.50 -16.15 12.63
N TYR A 186 -12.27 -15.54 13.79
CA TYR A 186 -12.15 -14.11 13.96
C TYR A 186 -10.68 -13.71 13.86
N ALA A 187 -10.37 -12.77 12.97
CA ALA A 187 -9.06 -12.16 12.82
C ALA A 187 -9.18 -10.63 12.74
N TYR A 188 -8.38 -9.93 13.52
CA TYR A 188 -8.29 -8.47 13.48
C TYR A 188 -6.81 -8.07 13.48
N SER A 189 -6.37 -7.42 12.40
CA SER A 189 -4.97 -7.06 12.17
C SER A 189 -4.78 -5.58 11.86
N PRO A 190 -3.60 -5.00 12.13
CA PRO A 190 -3.17 -3.76 11.51
C PRO A 190 -3.03 -3.94 9.99
N PRO A 191 -3.04 -2.84 9.21
CA PRO A 191 -2.72 -2.90 7.79
C PRO A 191 -1.30 -3.47 7.59
N PRO A 192 -1.06 -4.21 6.49
CA PRO A 192 0.27 -4.69 6.17
C PRO A 192 1.30 -3.54 6.09
N PRO A 193 2.56 -3.76 6.50
CA PRO A 193 3.63 -2.80 6.29
C PRO A 193 3.79 -2.46 4.81
N VAL A 194 3.99 -1.17 4.52
CA VAL A 194 4.23 -0.64 3.18
C VAL A 194 5.64 -0.08 3.12
N ARG A 195 6.33 -0.32 2.01
CA ARG A 195 7.71 0.14 1.76
C ARG A 195 7.69 1.02 0.52
N ASP A 196 8.28 2.21 0.61
CA ASP A 196 8.36 3.19 -0.48
C ASP A 196 9.52 4.14 -0.19
N VAL A 197 10.61 4.03 -0.96
CA VAL A 197 11.82 4.87 -0.80
C VAL A 197 11.99 5.78 -2.00
N ALA A 198 11.78 7.08 -1.81
CA ALA A 198 11.85 8.06 -2.89
C ALA A 198 13.10 8.95 -2.82
N ILE A 199 13.62 9.34 -3.98
CA ILE A 199 14.54 10.47 -4.12
C ILE A 199 13.74 11.71 -4.53
N THR A 200 13.55 12.63 -3.59
CA THR A 200 12.68 13.79 -3.77
C THR A 200 13.42 15.00 -4.33
N ALA A 201 14.73 15.12 -4.08
CA ALA A 201 15.54 16.22 -4.62
C ALA A 201 16.98 15.80 -4.96
N LEU A 202 17.50 16.42 -6.00
CA LEU A 202 18.90 16.37 -6.42
C LEU A 202 19.36 17.79 -6.77
N ALA A 203 20.41 18.27 -6.11
CA ALA A 203 20.94 19.62 -6.28
C ALA A 203 22.47 19.64 -6.26
N PHE A 204 23.04 20.68 -6.86
CA PHE A 204 24.49 20.90 -6.92
C PHE A 204 24.80 22.26 -6.33
N SER A 205 25.96 22.37 -5.66
CA SER A 205 26.50 23.66 -5.23
C SER A 205 26.82 24.59 -6.42
N ASN A 206 27.22 24.01 -7.55
CA ASN A 206 27.41 24.67 -8.83
C ASN A 206 27.04 23.70 -9.95
N ASP A 207 26.14 24.11 -10.86
CA ASP A 207 25.72 23.32 -12.02
C ASP A 207 26.54 23.62 -13.29
N HIS A 208 27.41 24.63 -13.23
CA HIS A 208 28.41 24.97 -14.26
C HIS A 208 29.82 25.04 -13.63
N PRO A 209 30.34 23.95 -13.06
CA PRO A 209 31.71 23.90 -12.56
C PRO A 209 32.71 23.89 -13.71
N LYS A 210 33.90 24.43 -13.48
CA LYS A 210 35.03 24.14 -14.37
C LYS A 210 35.47 22.70 -14.11
N GLN A 211 35.95 22.03 -15.15
CA GLN A 211 36.55 20.71 -15.03
C GLN A 211 37.64 20.75 -13.94
N GLY A 212 37.60 19.81 -13.00
CA GLY A 212 38.51 19.76 -11.85
C GLY A 212 38.05 20.53 -10.62
N ASP A 213 36.97 21.31 -10.69
CA ASP A 213 36.35 21.90 -9.50
C ASP A 213 35.72 20.82 -8.61
N ASN A 214 35.66 21.10 -7.32
CA ASN A 214 34.90 20.31 -6.36
C ASN A 214 33.45 20.79 -6.33
N ILE A 215 32.51 19.86 -6.42
CA ILE A 215 31.06 20.10 -6.39
C ILE A 215 30.45 19.29 -5.25
N THR A 216 29.76 19.97 -4.36
CA THR A 216 28.84 19.33 -3.41
C THR A 216 27.56 18.91 -4.14
N ILE A 217 27.28 17.60 -4.18
CA ILE A 217 26.02 17.02 -4.64
C ILE A 217 25.14 16.78 -3.42
N THR A 218 23.92 17.30 -3.45
CA THR A 218 22.93 17.15 -2.38
C THR A 218 21.76 16.30 -2.86
N VAL A 219 21.46 15.21 -2.15
CA VAL A 219 20.35 14.30 -2.43
C VAL A 219 19.39 14.30 -1.24
N VAL A 220 18.09 14.43 -1.47
CA VAL A 220 17.08 14.28 -0.42
C VAL A 220 16.33 12.99 -0.66
N VAL A 221 16.45 12.06 0.29
CA VAL A 221 15.68 10.82 0.33
C VAL A 221 14.48 10.96 1.25
N LEU A 222 13.40 10.25 0.96
CA LEU A 222 12.18 10.20 1.75
C LEU A 222 11.73 8.74 1.86
N ASN A 223 11.41 8.29 3.07
CA ASN A 223 10.70 7.04 3.28
C ASN A 223 9.20 7.34 3.35
N ASN A 224 8.45 7.06 2.29
CA ASN A 224 6.98 7.17 2.24
C ASN A 224 6.28 5.93 2.80
N GLY A 225 7.03 4.89 3.14
CA GLY A 225 6.53 3.67 3.75
C GLY A 225 6.10 3.84 5.21
N THR A 226 5.61 2.74 5.80
CA THR A 226 5.10 2.68 7.17
C THR A 226 6.08 2.04 8.16
N ILE A 227 7.25 1.59 7.69
CA ILE A 227 8.31 0.99 8.52
C ILE A 227 9.67 1.62 8.24
N PRO A 228 10.62 1.58 9.20
CA PRO A 228 11.98 2.07 8.98
C PRO A 228 12.72 1.29 7.89
N GLU A 229 13.50 1.99 7.06
CA GLU A 229 14.21 1.40 5.93
C GLU A 229 15.71 1.60 5.98
N THR A 230 16.45 0.63 5.45
CA THR A 230 17.90 0.70 5.27
C THR A 230 18.26 0.38 3.83
N PHE A 231 18.91 1.31 3.15
CA PHE A 231 19.22 1.21 1.73
C PHE A 231 20.45 2.04 1.39
N ASP A 232 21.06 1.73 0.25
CA ASP A 232 22.17 2.51 -0.30
C ASP A 232 21.68 3.44 -1.40
N VAL A 233 22.20 4.67 -1.42
CA VAL A 233 22.04 5.63 -2.52
C VAL A 233 23.33 5.68 -3.30
N THR A 234 23.29 5.24 -4.56
CA THR A 234 24.42 5.35 -5.48
C THR A 234 24.24 6.58 -6.36
N ILE A 235 25.29 7.38 -6.45
CA ILE A 235 25.35 8.57 -7.30
C ILE A 235 26.29 8.27 -8.47
N THR A 236 25.82 8.50 -9.69
CA THR A 236 26.60 8.31 -10.92
C THR A 236 26.80 9.63 -11.65
N PHE A 237 27.96 9.78 -12.29
CA PHE A 237 28.23 10.76 -13.33
C PHE A 237 28.20 10.03 -14.68
N ASP A 238 27.23 10.39 -15.51
CA ASP A 238 26.74 9.59 -16.62
C ASP A 238 26.49 8.14 -16.16
N SER A 239 27.30 7.19 -16.62
CA SER A 239 27.23 5.78 -16.24
C SER A 239 28.23 5.36 -15.14
N THR A 240 29.11 6.26 -14.71
CA THR A 240 30.19 5.93 -13.76
C THR A 240 29.78 6.26 -12.34
N SER A 241 29.84 5.28 -11.43
CA SER A 241 29.60 5.52 -10.00
C SER A 241 30.68 6.42 -9.42
N ILE A 242 30.26 7.52 -8.79
CA ILE A 242 31.13 8.49 -8.12
C ILE A 242 31.04 8.42 -6.60
N GLY A 243 30.05 7.70 -6.06
CA GLY A 243 29.93 7.45 -4.64
C GLY A 243 28.66 6.69 -4.28
N THR A 244 28.70 6.01 -3.14
CA THR A 244 27.54 5.33 -2.55
C THR A 244 27.45 5.72 -1.08
N ILE A 245 26.25 6.12 -0.65
CA ILE A 245 25.97 6.53 0.72
C ILE A 245 24.95 5.56 1.31
N ASN A 246 25.31 4.91 2.42
CA ASN A 246 24.38 4.08 3.18
C ASN A 246 23.44 4.97 4.02
N VAL A 247 22.14 4.69 3.94
CA VAL A 247 21.11 5.27 4.79
C VAL A 247 20.61 4.19 5.74
N ALA A 248 21.06 4.25 7.00
CA ALA A 248 20.63 3.32 8.04
C ALA A 248 19.35 3.81 8.72
N ALA A 249 18.36 2.91 8.83
CA ALA A 249 17.14 3.05 9.61
C ALA A 249 16.41 4.41 9.44
N LEU A 250 16.18 4.83 8.19
CA LEU A 250 15.36 6.00 7.90
C LEU A 250 13.91 5.72 8.34
N ALA A 251 13.46 6.41 9.39
CA ALA A 251 12.14 6.23 9.95
C ALA A 251 11.02 6.47 8.92
N ALA A 252 9.89 5.79 9.09
CA ALA A 252 8.69 5.96 8.28
C ALA A 252 8.27 7.44 8.21
N GLY A 253 7.86 7.90 7.04
CA GLY A 253 7.46 9.30 6.76
C GLY A 253 8.59 10.33 6.87
N SER A 254 9.85 9.93 7.14
CA SER A 254 10.95 10.85 7.38
C SER A 254 11.83 11.05 6.15
N SER A 255 12.35 12.26 5.99
CA SER A 255 13.33 12.60 4.96
C SER A 255 14.74 12.75 5.54
N LYS A 256 15.76 12.47 4.75
CA LYS A 256 17.17 12.73 5.09
C LYS A 256 17.89 13.39 3.92
N THR A 257 18.70 14.38 4.23
CA THR A 257 19.60 15.02 3.25
C THR A 257 20.96 14.34 3.30
N LEU A 258 21.46 13.95 2.14
CA LEU A 258 22.76 13.32 1.91
C LEU A 258 23.62 14.28 1.09
N THR A 259 24.92 14.31 1.39
CA THR A 259 25.89 15.16 0.68
C THR A 259 27.08 14.32 0.22
N LEU A 260 27.49 14.49 -1.03
CA LEU A 260 28.70 13.91 -1.60
C LEU A 260 29.57 15.03 -2.18
N GLU A 261 30.83 15.09 -1.78
CA GLU A 261 31.83 15.94 -2.41
C GLU A 261 32.45 15.19 -3.60
N TRP A 262 32.36 15.77 -4.80
CA TRP A 262 32.87 15.16 -6.02
C TRP A 262 33.79 16.12 -6.78
N ASN A 263 34.92 15.62 -7.25
CA ASN A 263 35.84 16.38 -8.11
C ASN A 263 35.60 16.03 -9.58
N SER A 264 35.35 17.03 -10.42
CA SER A 264 34.97 16.84 -11.83
C SER A 264 36.13 16.60 -12.81
N SER A 265 37.36 16.40 -12.32
CA SER A 265 38.56 16.25 -13.17
C SER A 265 38.48 15.11 -14.19
N ALA A 266 37.77 14.03 -13.87
CA ALA A 266 37.61 12.89 -14.76
C ALA A 266 36.55 13.09 -15.86
N GLY A 267 35.72 14.14 -15.76
CA GLY A 267 34.69 14.44 -16.75
C GLY A 267 35.24 15.23 -17.94
N SER A 268 34.67 15.02 -19.12
CA SER A 268 34.94 15.85 -20.29
C SER A 268 34.23 17.20 -20.19
N VAL A 269 34.66 18.20 -20.97
CA VAL A 269 33.90 19.45 -21.12
C VAL A 269 32.59 19.15 -21.85
N GLY A 270 31.50 19.74 -21.40
CA GLY A 270 30.18 19.58 -22.00
C GLY A 270 29.08 19.25 -21.01
N LYS A 271 27.90 18.95 -21.56
CA LYS A 271 26.71 18.56 -20.81
C LYS A 271 26.78 17.09 -20.41
N HIS A 272 26.56 16.85 -19.13
CA HIS A 272 26.57 15.53 -18.49
C HIS A 272 25.35 15.35 -17.61
N THR A 273 25.13 14.13 -17.13
CA THR A 273 24.02 13.82 -16.22
C THR A 273 24.55 13.27 -14.91
N ILE A 274 24.09 13.83 -13.79
CA ILE A 274 24.22 13.17 -12.49
C ILE A 274 22.91 12.46 -12.21
N ALA A 275 22.97 11.17 -11.87
CA ALA A 275 21.82 10.42 -11.39
C ALA A 275 22.08 9.96 -9.96
N ALA A 276 21.06 10.05 -9.11
CA ALA A 276 21.03 9.40 -7.81
C ALA A 276 19.99 8.28 -7.87
N SER A 277 20.35 7.11 -7.37
CA SER A 277 19.49 5.93 -7.33
C SER A 277 19.58 5.24 -5.98
N ALA A 278 18.45 5.13 -5.28
CA ALA A 278 18.31 4.33 -4.08
C ALA A 278 18.13 2.86 -4.45
N THR A 279 18.70 1.97 -3.65
CA THR A 279 18.50 0.52 -3.80
C THR A 279 17.02 0.20 -3.62
N VAL A 280 16.45 -0.56 -4.56
CA VAL A 280 15.06 -1.02 -4.46
C VAL A 280 14.93 -1.99 -3.31
N VAL A 281 14.17 -1.61 -2.29
CA VAL A 281 13.88 -2.48 -1.14
C VAL A 281 12.84 -3.54 -1.55
N PRO A 282 12.79 -4.72 -0.88
CA PRO A 282 11.82 -5.76 -1.22
C PRO A 282 10.39 -5.24 -1.12
N PHE A 283 9.57 -5.49 -2.14
CA PHE A 283 8.15 -5.06 -2.18
C PHE A 283 7.95 -3.54 -2.08
N ASP A 284 8.92 -2.74 -2.53
CA ASP A 284 8.71 -1.31 -2.77
C ASP A 284 7.50 -1.11 -3.70
N ILE A 285 6.52 -0.31 -3.26
CA ILE A 285 5.26 -0.11 -3.98
C ILE A 285 5.38 0.88 -5.14
N ASP A 286 6.40 1.73 -5.15
CA ASP A 286 6.67 2.68 -6.24
C ASP A 286 8.17 2.81 -6.52
N PRO A 287 8.82 1.73 -7.01
CA PRO A 287 10.27 1.72 -7.26
C PRO A 287 10.72 2.73 -8.33
N SER A 288 9.77 3.37 -9.04
CA SER A 288 10.06 4.35 -10.08
C SER A 288 10.55 5.68 -9.51
N ASN A 289 10.17 6.00 -8.26
CA ASN A 289 10.54 7.24 -7.58
C ASN A 289 11.90 7.13 -6.83
N ASN A 290 12.52 5.94 -6.84
CA ASN A 290 13.80 5.65 -6.20
C ASN A 290 15.00 6.24 -6.96
N SER A 291 14.77 6.89 -8.11
CA SER A 291 15.83 7.54 -8.87
C SER A 291 15.46 8.95 -9.30
N LYS A 292 16.47 9.81 -9.39
CA LYS A 292 16.33 11.17 -9.92
C LYS A 292 17.63 11.58 -10.59
N ASP A 293 17.51 12.20 -11.75
CA ASP A 293 18.64 12.75 -12.49
C ASP A 293 18.53 14.27 -12.65
N LYS A 294 19.67 14.89 -12.94
CA LYS A 294 19.78 16.31 -13.27
C LYS A 294 21.03 16.54 -14.10
N SER A 295 20.92 17.37 -15.14
CA SER A 295 22.06 17.76 -15.96
C SER A 295 23.03 18.68 -15.22
N ILE A 296 24.31 18.49 -15.48
CA ILE A 296 25.42 19.34 -15.05
C ILE A 296 26.28 19.65 -16.27
N THR A 297 26.81 20.87 -16.38
CA THR A 297 27.64 21.27 -17.52
C THR A 297 29.06 21.56 -17.05
N LEU A 298 30.02 20.75 -17.48
CA LEU A 298 31.43 20.97 -17.15
C LEU A 298 32.03 21.97 -18.13
N MET A 299 32.50 23.10 -17.62
CA MET A 299 33.21 24.11 -18.40
C MET A 299 34.70 23.80 -18.50
N SER A 300 35.37 24.31 -19.54
CA SER A 300 36.83 24.15 -19.68
C SER A 300 37.62 24.81 -18.54
N LEU A 301 38.71 24.15 -18.12
CA LEU A 301 39.70 24.64 -17.15
C LEU A 301 40.29 26.01 -17.51
N THR A 302 40.52 26.25 -18.80
CA THR A 302 41.08 27.50 -19.33
C THR A 302 40.02 28.61 -19.47
N GLY A 303 38.76 28.33 -19.12
CA GLY A 303 37.61 29.13 -19.52
C GLY A 303 37.09 28.71 -20.90
N PRO A 304 35.90 29.21 -21.28
CA PRO A 304 35.30 28.92 -22.57
C PRO A 304 36.25 29.30 -23.71
N ASN A 305 36.34 28.47 -24.76
CA ASN A 305 37.17 28.82 -25.92
C ASN A 305 36.48 29.92 -26.74
N THR A 306 37.02 31.13 -26.69
CA THR A 306 36.48 32.29 -27.43
C THR A 306 37.15 32.53 -28.78
N ASP A 307 38.26 31.84 -29.09
CA ASP A 307 38.85 31.77 -30.43
C ASP A 307 38.28 30.53 -31.13
N LEU A 308 37.13 30.73 -31.77
CA LEU A 308 36.33 29.67 -32.35
C LEU A 308 36.94 29.13 -33.64
N ASN A 309 37.70 29.95 -34.36
CA ASN A 309 38.29 29.60 -35.64
C ASN A 309 39.77 29.17 -35.53
N GLY A 310 40.40 29.36 -34.37
CA GLY A 310 41.75 28.91 -34.05
C GLY A 310 42.86 29.75 -34.66
N ASP A 311 42.60 30.99 -35.06
CA ASP A 311 43.59 31.89 -35.67
C ASP A 311 44.44 32.69 -34.66
N GLY A 312 44.24 32.43 -33.36
CA GLY A 312 44.98 33.03 -32.26
C GLY A 312 44.49 34.43 -31.89
N LYS A 313 43.30 34.84 -32.37
CA LYS A 313 42.67 36.13 -32.05
C LYS A 313 41.20 35.92 -31.77
N VAL A 314 40.65 36.72 -30.85
CA VAL A 314 39.19 36.80 -30.64
C VAL A 314 38.66 38.04 -31.34
N ASP A 315 38.04 37.86 -32.51
CA ASP A 315 37.53 38.94 -33.35
C ASP A 315 36.12 38.69 -33.94
N MET A 316 35.71 39.49 -34.92
CA MET A 316 34.38 39.43 -35.52
C MET A 316 34.12 38.09 -36.24
N LYS A 317 35.15 37.35 -36.65
CA LYS A 317 34.99 36.03 -37.25
C LYS A 317 34.51 35.01 -36.23
N ASP A 318 34.95 35.11 -34.98
CA ASP A 318 34.50 34.24 -33.89
C ASP A 318 33.04 34.52 -33.54
N ILE A 319 32.66 35.80 -33.46
CA ILE A 319 31.25 36.19 -33.34
C ILE A 319 30.44 35.70 -34.55
N GLY A 320 31.03 35.72 -35.75
CA GLY A 320 30.44 35.18 -36.97
C GLY A 320 30.11 33.69 -36.85
N GLN A 321 31.01 32.88 -36.27
CA GLN A 321 30.79 31.46 -36.00
C GLN A 321 29.60 31.24 -35.06
N VAL A 322 29.47 32.05 -33.99
CA VAL A 322 28.32 32.00 -33.08
C VAL A 322 27.03 32.44 -33.79
N ALA A 323 27.09 33.49 -34.60
CA ALA A 323 25.95 34.01 -35.34
C ALA A 323 25.41 33.01 -36.38
N GLU A 324 26.29 32.26 -37.06
CA GLU A 324 25.90 31.22 -38.03
C GLU A 324 25.10 30.08 -37.39
N ALA A 325 25.48 29.71 -36.16
CA ALA A 325 24.82 28.68 -35.36
C ALA A 325 23.73 29.24 -34.42
N PHE A 326 23.48 30.56 -34.42
CA PHE A 326 22.57 31.19 -33.45
C PHE A 326 21.16 30.61 -33.50
N GLY A 327 20.62 30.32 -32.32
CA GLY A 327 19.30 29.71 -32.12
C GLY A 327 19.26 28.22 -32.44
N THR A 328 20.42 27.55 -32.54
CA THR A 328 20.49 26.11 -32.78
C THR A 328 20.85 25.34 -31.52
N SER A 329 20.50 24.04 -31.53
CA SER A 329 20.84 23.07 -30.49
C SER A 329 21.43 21.80 -31.12
N GLU A 330 22.05 20.96 -30.30
CA GLU A 330 22.66 19.70 -30.74
C GLU A 330 21.72 18.87 -31.65
N GLY A 331 22.28 18.35 -32.75
CA GLY A 331 21.55 17.57 -33.76
C GLY A 331 20.89 18.37 -34.89
N GLN A 332 20.88 19.71 -34.82
CA GLN A 332 20.36 20.55 -35.91
C GLN A 332 21.40 20.81 -37.01
N SER A 333 20.96 21.05 -38.25
CA SER A 333 21.85 21.17 -39.42
C SER A 333 22.84 22.35 -39.39
N ARG A 334 22.55 23.38 -38.59
CA ARG A 334 23.43 24.54 -38.35
C ARG A 334 24.12 24.50 -36.97
N TRP A 335 23.97 23.40 -36.24
CA TRP A 335 24.65 23.23 -34.96
C TRP A 335 26.16 23.25 -35.15
N ASN A 336 26.84 24.05 -34.35
CA ASN A 336 28.29 24.07 -34.24
C ASN A 336 28.65 23.97 -32.76
N SER A 337 29.25 22.86 -32.34
CA SER A 337 29.62 22.65 -30.95
C SER A 337 30.69 23.64 -30.44
N ALA A 338 31.47 24.25 -31.34
CA ALA A 338 32.39 25.32 -30.95
C ALA A 338 31.63 26.60 -30.60
N ALA A 339 30.51 26.87 -31.29
CA ALA A 339 29.66 28.07 -31.09
C ALA A 339 28.83 28.03 -29.80
N ASP A 340 28.68 26.86 -29.19
CA ASP A 340 28.13 26.66 -27.85
C ASP A 340 29.25 26.85 -26.82
N VAL A 341 29.60 28.11 -26.61
CA VAL A 341 30.82 28.54 -25.93
C VAL A 341 30.77 28.20 -24.44
N ASN A 342 29.59 28.22 -23.82
CA ASN A 342 29.39 27.73 -22.45
C ASN A 342 29.07 26.22 -22.36
N ALA A 343 28.96 25.54 -23.50
CA ALA A 343 28.65 24.13 -23.65
C ALA A 343 27.29 23.72 -23.01
N ASP A 344 26.30 24.62 -22.99
CA ASP A 344 24.97 24.38 -22.40
C ASP A 344 24.01 23.60 -23.33
N GLY A 345 24.44 23.34 -24.57
CA GLY A 345 23.70 22.63 -25.61
C GLY A 345 22.86 23.55 -26.50
N ILE A 346 22.92 24.88 -26.33
CA ILE A 346 22.12 25.85 -27.07
C ILE A 346 22.96 27.09 -27.42
N VAL A 347 23.19 27.32 -28.71
CA VAL A 347 23.85 28.56 -29.17
C VAL A 347 22.88 29.74 -29.07
N ASN A 348 23.12 30.64 -28.13
CA ASN A 348 22.29 31.81 -27.88
C ASN A 348 23.11 33.07 -27.57
N LEU A 349 22.47 34.12 -27.05
CA LEU A 349 23.15 35.41 -26.80
C LEU A 349 24.19 35.32 -25.68
N PHE A 350 24.09 34.31 -24.81
CA PHE A 350 25.08 34.05 -23.78
C PHE A 350 26.43 33.68 -24.39
N ASP A 351 26.45 32.85 -25.44
CA ASP A 351 27.66 32.48 -26.17
C ASP A 351 28.30 33.70 -26.85
N VAL A 352 27.47 34.53 -27.49
CA VAL A 352 27.93 35.80 -28.07
C VAL A 352 28.57 36.69 -27.01
N ALA A 353 27.98 36.76 -25.81
CA ALA A 353 28.50 37.57 -24.71
C ALA A 353 29.85 37.04 -24.19
N LEU A 354 30.06 35.72 -24.19
CA LEU A 354 31.34 35.12 -23.80
C LEU A 354 32.45 35.47 -24.80
N VAL A 355 32.19 35.35 -26.10
CA VAL A 355 33.15 35.77 -27.14
C VAL A 355 33.42 37.27 -27.08
N ALA A 356 32.35 38.08 -26.94
CA ALA A 356 32.46 39.54 -26.89
C ALA A 356 33.24 40.05 -25.66
N LYS A 357 33.26 39.28 -24.57
CA LYS A 357 34.03 39.63 -23.36
C LYS A 357 35.55 39.57 -23.58
N ASP A 358 35.99 38.70 -24.48
CA ASP A 358 37.40 38.49 -24.80
C ASP A 358 37.82 39.13 -26.13
N PHE A 359 36.92 39.91 -26.73
CA PHE A 359 37.12 40.64 -27.98
C PHE A 359 38.41 41.49 -27.92
N TRP A 360 39.33 41.24 -28.85
CA TRP A 360 40.66 41.87 -28.97
C TRP A 360 41.68 41.55 -27.87
N LYS A 361 41.46 40.53 -27.05
CA LYS A 361 42.56 39.94 -26.26
C LYS A 361 43.45 39.13 -27.21
N ILE A 362 44.76 39.33 -27.07
CA ILE A 362 45.83 38.64 -27.83
C ILE A 362 46.38 37.52 -26.95
#